data_AF-A0AAN7ZEB0-F1
#
_entry.id   AF-A0AAN7ZEB0-F1
#
_cell.length_a   1.000
_cell.length_b   1.000
_cell.length_c   1.000
_cell.angle_alpha   90.00
_cell.angle_beta   90.00
_cell.angle_gamma   90.00
#
_symmetry.space_group_name_H-M   'P 1'
#
loop_
_entity.id
_entity.type
_entity.pdbx_description
1 polymer ?
#
loop_
_entity_poly.entity_id
_entity_poly.type
_entity_poly.pdbx_seq_one_letter_code
_entity_poly.pdbx_strand_id
1 'polypeptide(L)' 'MENKEKRSSSSQSQQMGQSCHDCPICCETLENTNMSATVCGHVFCTKCIVQAIRVCKTCPTCRTNLTLKKIHPLYL' A
#
# COMPACT_ATOMS: atom_id res chain seq x y z
N MET A 1 -31.34 -37.88 -17.87
CA MET A 1 -32.64 -37.36 -17.42
C MET A 1 -32.69 -37.77 -15.96
N GLU A 2 -32.48 -36.91 -14.97
CA GLU A 2 -33.26 -35.72 -14.65
C GLU A 2 -32.41 -34.55 -14.18
N ASN A 3 -32.83 -33.37 -14.63
CA ASN A 3 -32.45 -32.05 -14.16
C ASN A 3 -33.49 -31.62 -13.12
N LYS A 4 -33.08 -31.05 -11.97
CA LYS A 4 -34.02 -30.38 -11.07
C LYS A 4 -33.38 -29.26 -10.23
N GLU A 5 -33.68 -28.03 -10.67
CA GLU A 5 -34.02 -26.81 -9.88
C GLU A 5 -32.92 -26.16 -9.04
N LYS A 6 -32.25 -25.08 -9.50
CA LYS A 6 -32.67 -23.66 -9.50
C LYS A 6 -33.33 -23.16 -8.20
N ARG A 7 -32.60 -22.36 -7.40
CA ARG A 7 -33.13 -21.09 -6.89
C ARG A 7 -32.05 -20.15 -6.33
N SER A 8 -32.28 -18.88 -6.63
CA SER A 8 -31.46 -17.67 -6.49
C SER A 8 -31.26 -17.17 -5.05
N SER A 9 -30.55 -16.03 -4.97
CA SER A 9 -30.41 -15.04 -3.86
C SER A 9 -29.40 -15.40 -2.76
N SER A 10 -28.32 -14.64 -2.51
CA SER A 10 -28.10 -13.18 -2.52
C SER A 10 -26.61 -12.89 -2.75
N SER A 11 -26.20 -12.02 -3.68
CA SER A 11 -25.97 -10.57 -3.45
C SER A 11 -25.22 -10.25 -2.15
N GLN A 12 -23.89 -10.18 -2.24
CA GLN A 12 -22.94 -9.38 -1.45
C GLN A 12 -21.57 -9.61 -2.16
N SER A 13 -21.10 -8.85 -3.15
CA SER A 13 -20.91 -7.39 -3.17
C SER A 13 -20.45 -6.87 -1.82
N GLN A 14 -19.14 -7.01 -1.58
CA GLN A 14 -18.31 -5.99 -0.97
C GLN A 14 -16.87 -6.32 -1.33
N GLN A 15 -16.35 -5.64 -2.36
CA GLN A 15 -14.94 -5.30 -2.39
C GLN A 15 -14.66 -4.58 -1.08
N MET A 16 -14.10 -5.28 -0.09
CA MET A 16 -13.42 -4.59 0.99
C MET A 16 -12.17 -4.03 0.33
N GLY A 17 -12.27 -2.78 -0.12
CA GLY A 17 -11.09 -1.97 -0.37
C GLY A 17 -10.27 -2.08 0.90
N GLN A 18 -9.21 -2.88 0.84
CA GLN A 18 -8.23 -2.95 1.89
C GLN A 18 -7.84 -1.50 2.13
N SER A 19 -8.24 -0.99 3.28
CA SER A 19 -7.83 0.30 3.76
C SER A 19 -6.32 0.16 3.96
N CYS A 20 -5.59 0.47 2.89
CA CYS A 20 -4.15 0.32 2.67
C CYS A 20 -3.43 1.30 3.58
N HIS A 21 -3.55 1.06 4.88
CA HIS A 21 -2.96 1.85 5.93
C HIS A 21 -1.79 1.11 6.55
N ASP A 22 -1.25 0.04 5.98
CA ASP A 22 -0.07 -0.63 6.53
C ASP A 22 1.15 -0.45 5.63
N CYS A 23 2.31 -0.26 6.24
CA CYS A 23 3.57 -0.14 5.54
C CYS A 23 3.96 -1.50 4.94
N PRO A 24 4.22 -1.61 3.62
CA PRO A 24 4.55 -2.89 2.99
C PRO A 24 5.95 -3.42 3.33
N ILE A 25 6.72 -2.69 4.16
CA ILE A 25 8.08 -3.08 4.58
C ILE A 25 8.07 -3.68 5.99
N CYS A 26 7.44 -2.98 6.96
CA CYS A 26 7.39 -3.42 8.35
C CYS A 26 6.05 -4.00 8.78
N CYS A 27 5.03 -3.91 7.92
CA CYS A 27 3.64 -4.32 8.21
C CYS A 27 3.02 -3.58 9.42
N GLU A 28 3.54 -2.41 9.78
CA GLU A 28 2.96 -1.54 10.79
C GLU A 28 1.99 -0.54 10.17
N THR A 29 0.99 -0.13 10.94
CA THR A 29 0.00 0.87 10.52
C THR A 29 0.63 2.25 10.32
N LEU A 30 0.32 2.82 9.17
CA LEU A 30 0.61 4.15 8.69
C LEU A 30 -0.38 5.13 9.32
N GLU A 31 0.14 5.91 10.25
CA GLU A 31 -0.54 7.03 10.89
C GLU A 31 -0.26 8.31 10.10
N ASN A 32 -1.12 9.32 10.26
CA ASN A 32 -1.02 10.62 9.59
C ASN A 32 0.32 11.35 9.87
N THR A 33 1.09 10.92 10.86
CA THR A 33 2.38 11.53 11.24
C THR A 33 3.59 10.75 10.73
N ASN A 34 3.42 9.48 10.36
CA ASN A 34 4.52 8.55 10.14
C ASN A 34 4.63 8.03 8.70
N MET A 35 3.75 8.48 7.79
CA MET A 35 3.72 8.04 6.40
C MET A 35 4.39 9.04 5.45
N SER A 36 5.07 8.50 4.44
CA SER A 36 5.69 9.28 3.37
C SER A 36 5.39 8.65 2.01
N ALA A 37 5.10 9.49 1.03
CA ALA A 37 5.03 9.10 -0.36
C ALA A 37 6.36 9.36 -1.07
N THR A 38 6.64 8.51 -2.04
CA THR A 38 7.74 8.69 -3.00
C THR A 38 7.25 9.47 -4.22
N VAL A 39 8.15 10.12 -4.96
CA VAL A 39 7.78 10.79 -6.23
C VAL A 39 7.23 9.84 -7.31
N CYS A 40 7.41 8.53 -7.15
CA CYS A 40 6.79 7.52 -8.01
C CYS A 40 5.42 7.05 -7.51
N GLY A 41 4.86 7.66 -6.46
CA GLY A 41 3.50 7.43 -5.98
C GLY A 41 3.32 6.32 -4.94
N HIS A 42 4.37 5.57 -4.59
CA HIS A 42 4.29 4.52 -3.57
C HIS A 42 4.46 5.10 -2.16
N VAL A 43 3.68 4.58 -1.20
CA VAL A 43 3.59 5.05 0.19
C VAL A 43 4.17 4.02 1.15
N PHE A 44 4.89 4.50 2.16
CA PHE A 44 5.55 3.70 3.18
C PHE A 44 5.63 4.46 4.50
N CYS A 45 6.02 3.78 5.57
CA CYS A 45 6.43 4.44 6.80
C CYS A 45 7.71 5.25 6.55
N THR A 46 7.82 6.45 7.10
CA THR A 46 8.96 7.36 6.91
C THR A 46 10.29 6.69 7.27
N LYS A 47 10.33 5.97 8.40
CA LYS A 47 11.53 5.23 8.84
C LYS A 47 11.97 4.20 7.79
N CYS A 48 11.00 3.46 7.28
CA CYS A 48 11.19 2.35 6.35
C CYS A 48 11.73 2.84 5.00
N ILE A 49 11.11 3.87 4.42
CA ILE A 49 11.55 4.40 3.12
C ILE A 49 12.90 5.11 3.22
N VAL A 50 13.18 5.81 4.32
CA VAL A 50 14.50 6.43 4.56
C VAL A 50 15.58 5.36 4.63
N GLN A 51 15.35 4.25 5.35
CA GLN A 51 16.30 3.15 5.43
C GLN A 51 16.50 2.48 4.06
N ALA A 52 15.42 2.21 3.33
CA ALA A 52 15.49 1.63 2.00
C ALA A 52 16.30 2.51 1.02
N ILE A 53 16.13 3.84 1.09
CA ILE A 53 16.92 4.78 0.28
C ILE A 53 18.40 4.77 0.67
N ARG A 54 18.72 4.67 1.96
CA ARG A 54 20.12 4.62 2.44
C ARG A 54 20.86 3.39 1.95
N VAL A 55 20.19 2.24 1.84
CA VAL A 55 20.79 0.96 1.42
C VAL A 55 20.73 0.78 -0.09
N CYS A 56 19.54 0.90 -0.68
CA CYS A 56 19.28 0.48 -2.07
C CYS A 56 19.11 1.66 -3.05
N LYS A 57 18.88 2.88 -2.56
CA LYS A 57 18.63 4.10 -3.38
C LYS A 57 17.52 3.93 -4.45
N THR A 58 16.59 3.01 -4.22
CA THR A 58 15.51 2.65 -5.14
C THR A 58 14.20 2.45 -4.40
N CYS A 59 13.08 2.63 -5.09
CA CYS A 59 11.75 2.34 -4.55
C CYS A 59 11.62 0.82 -4.29
N PRO A 60 11.19 0.40 -3.09
CA PRO A 60 10.96 -1.02 -2.79
C PRO A 60 9.92 -1.69 -3.69
N THR A 61 8.93 -0.93 -4.18
CA THR A 61 7.84 -1.49 -5.01
C THR A 61 8.17 -1.49 -6.50
N CYS A 62 8.54 -0.35 -7.07
CA CYS A 62 8.72 -0.21 -8.53
C CYS A 62 10.18 0.00 -8.98
N ARG A 63 11.14 -0.06 -8.05
CA ARG A 63 12.58 0.07 -8.32
C ARG A 63 13.03 1.42 -8.93
N THR A 64 12.15 2.41 -9.05
CA THR A 64 12.51 3.78 -9.46
C THR A 64 13.63 4.34 -8.58
N ASN A 65 14.59 5.05 -9.17
CA ASN A 65 15.73 5.60 -8.44
C ASN A 65 15.31 6.74 -7.50
N LEU A 66 15.58 6.56 -6.21
CA LEU A 66 15.16 7.47 -5.14
C LEU A 66 16.36 8.10 -4.42
N THR A 67 16.12 9.30 -3.90
CA THR A 67 16.99 9.99 -2.94
C THR A 67 16.10 10.52 -1.81
N LEU A 68 16.70 10.95 -0.69
CA LEU A 68 15.92 11.51 0.43
C LEU A 68 15.14 12.78 0.05
N LYS A 69 15.51 13.45 -1.04
CA LYS A 69 14.78 14.61 -1.58
C LYS A 69 13.57 14.22 -2.46
N LYS A 70 13.46 12.93 -2.82
CA LYS A 70 12.40 12.36 -3.66
C LYS A 70 11.32 11.64 -2.84
N ILE A 71 11.21 11.98 -1.57
CA ILE A 71 10.13 11.54 -0.69
C ILE A 71 9.53 12.77 -0.02
N HIS A 72 8.24 12.71 0.29
CA HIS A 72 7.55 13.76 1.02
C HIS A 72 6.60 13.14 2.06
N PRO A 73 6.56 13.67 3.29
CA PRO A 73 5.60 13.23 4.29
C PRO A 73 4.18 13.55 3.82
N LEU A 74 3.23 12.70 4.18
CA LEU A 74 1.80 12.97 4.00
C LEU A 74 1.21 13.32 5.35
N TYR A 75 0.44 14.41 5.38
CA TYR A 75 -0.36 14.83 6.53
C TYR A 75 -1.81 14.87 6.03
N LEU A 76 -2.63 13.94 6.52
CA LEU A 76 -4.08 13.87 6.25
C LEU A 76 -4.86 14.42 7.45
#